data_AF-A0A4Q9FTV7-F1
#
_entry.id   AF-A0A4Q9FTV7-F1
#
_cell.length_a   1.000
_cell.length_b   1.000
_cell.length_c   1.000
_cell.angle_alpha   90.00
_cell.angle_beta   90.00
_cell.angle_gamma   90.00
#
_symmetry.space_group_name_H-M   'P 1'
#
loop_
_entity.id
_entity.type
_entity.pdbx_description
1 polymer ?
#
loop_
_entity_poly.entity_id
_entity_poly.type
_entity_poly.pdbx_seq_one_letter_code
_entity_poly.pdbx_strand_id
1 'polypeptide(L)' 'MKTVSFQGDQLTPGQRRNLEFQQRSRQLFLKSVLQEQVQETLKAVEALKEQGAKPERLWFVERQETGTTCVAEWMGF' A
#
# COMPACT_ATOMS: atom_id res chain seq x y z
N MET A 1 31.67 -26.24 13.67
CA MET A 1 30.74 -25.13 13.95
C MET A 1 31.52 -23.84 13.92
N LYS A 2 31.16 -22.85 13.09
CA LYS A 2 31.81 -21.53 13.09
C LYS A 2 31.23 -20.70 14.23
N THR A 3 32.08 -20.13 15.07
CA THR A 3 31.69 -19.18 16.13
C THR A 3 31.27 -17.89 15.47
N VAL A 4 29.96 -17.64 15.37
CA VAL A 4 29.43 -16.36 14.85
C VAL A 4 29.27 -15.44 16.05
N SER A 5 30.00 -14.32 16.07
CA SER A 5 29.87 -13.32 17.13
C SER A 5 28.62 -12.47 16.92
N PHE A 6 27.75 -12.40 17.93
CA PHE A 6 26.55 -11.53 17.94
C PHE A 6 26.86 -10.07 18.37
N GLN A 7 28.13 -9.67 18.36
CA GLN A 7 28.55 -8.30 18.65
C GLN A 7 28.13 -7.40 17.49
N GLY A 8 26.96 -6.77 17.61
CA GLY A 8 26.33 -5.95 16.57
C GLY A 8 24.84 -6.19 16.40
N ASP A 9 24.28 -7.21 17.05
CA ASP A 9 22.84 -7.55 16.96
C ASP A 9 21.93 -6.59 17.76
N GLN A 10 22.53 -5.61 18.44
CA GLN A 10 21.80 -4.61 19.20
C GLN A 10 21.63 -3.34 18.39
N LEU A 11 20.40 -2.84 18.32
CA LEU A 11 20.10 -1.53 17.76
C LEU A 11 20.98 -0.47 18.43
N THR A 12 21.66 0.33 17.61
CA THR A 12 22.37 1.52 18.07
C THR A 12 21.40 2.49 18.75
N PRO A 13 21.88 3.38 19.63
CA PRO A 13 21.02 4.36 20.30
C PRO A 13 20.20 5.22 19.32
N GLY A 14 20.76 5.56 18.15
CA GLY A 14 20.04 6.29 17.10
C GLY A 14 18.94 5.47 16.45
N GLN A 15 19.20 4.20 16.14
CA GLN A 15 18.20 3.28 15.60
C GLN A 15 17.06 3.03 16.60
N ARG A 16 17.35 2.94 17.91
CA ARG A 16 16.31 2.82 18.94
C ARG A 16 15.39 4.04 18.97
N ARG A 17 15.97 5.25 18.97
CA ARG A 17 15.19 6.50 18.94
C ARG A 17 14.31 6.61 17.69
N ASN A 18 14.83 6.24 16.53
CA ASN A 18 14.05 6.23 15.28
C ASN A 18 12.91 5.21 15.33
N LEU A 19 13.16 4.03 15.89
CA LEU A 19 12.15 2.99 16.06
C LEU A 19 11.04 3.42 17.03
N GLU A 20 11.40 4.02 18.17
CA GLU A 20 10.44 4.61 19.12
C GLU A 20 9.59 5.71 18.47
N PHE A 21 10.22 6.61 17.70
CA PHE A 21 9.52 7.65 16.95
C PHE A 21 8.55 7.06 15.93
N GLN A 22 8.96 6.04 15.17
CA GLN A 22 8.09 5.35 14.22
C GLN A 22 6.93 4.64 14.92
N GLN A 23 7.16 3.99 16.05
CA GLN A 23 6.09 3.33 16.81
C GLN A 23 5.05 4.33 17.32
N ARG A 24 5.49 5.48 17.86
CA ARG A 24 4.59 6.54 18.34
C ARG A 24 3.83 7.21 17.20
N SER A 25 4.50 7.53 16.10
CA SER A 25 3.86 8.22 14.95
C SER A 25 2.88 7.31 14.19
N ARG A 26 3.19 6.01 14.04
CA ARG A 26 2.26 5.04 13.43
C ARG A 26 0.94 4.94 14.18
N GLN A 27 0.97 4.93 15.51
CA GLN A 27 -0.26 4.87 16.32
C GLN A 27 -1.14 6.11 16.11
N LEU A 28 -0.52 7.29 15.97
CA LEU A 28 -1.23 8.56 15.80
C LEU A 28 -1.76 8.76 14.37
N PHE A 29 -1.00 8.34 13.35
CA PHE A 29 -1.35 8.62 11.95
C PHE A 29 -2.17 7.52 11.28
N LEU A 30 -1.92 6.25 11.59
CA LEU A 30 -2.47 5.13 10.81
C LEU A 30 -3.74 4.53 11.41
N LYS A 31 -4.13 4.86 12.65
CA LYS A 31 -5.11 4.04 13.37
C LYS A 31 -6.54 4.55 13.35
N SER A 32 -6.79 5.86 13.35
CA SER A 32 -8.17 6.37 13.37
C SER A 32 -8.70 6.61 11.96
N VAL A 33 -8.09 7.53 11.22
CA VAL A 33 -8.61 7.99 9.92
C VAL A 33 -8.56 6.88 8.86
N LEU A 34 -7.42 6.19 8.75
CA LEU A 34 -7.29 5.08 7.79
C LEU A 34 -8.26 3.94 8.12
N GLN A 35 -8.44 3.63 9.41
CA GLN A 35 -9.34 2.55 9.83
C GLN A 35 -10.79 2.92 9.56
N GLU A 36 -11.18 4.17 9.82
CA GLU A 36 -12.50 4.70 9.51
C GLU A 36 -12.77 4.66 8.00
N GLN A 37 -11.84 5.17 7.19
CA GLN A 37 -11.93 5.12 5.72
C GLN A 37 -12.06 3.69 5.19
N VAL A 38 -11.29 2.74 5.71
CA VAL A 38 -11.40 1.33 5.31
C VAL A 38 -12.78 0.76 5.67
N GLN A 39 -13.28 1.05 6.87
CA GLN A 39 -14.61 0.58 7.29
C GLN A 39 -15.74 1.17 6.43
N GLU A 40 -15.67 2.47 6.12
CA GLU A 40 -16.62 3.13 5.22
C GLU A 40 -16.58 2.53 3.81
N THR A 41 -15.37 2.29 3.29
CA THR A 41 -15.17 1.72 1.95
C THR A 41 -15.74 0.30 1.89
N LEU A 42 -15.49 -0.53 2.91
CA LEU A 42 -16.03 -1.89 2.97
C LEU A 42 -17.57 -1.88 3.01
N LYS A 43 -18.17 -1.00 3.81
CA LYS A 43 -19.64 -0.85 3.85
C LYS A 43 -20.22 -0.41 2.51
N ALA A 44 -19.56 0.52 1.81
CA ALA A 44 -19.99 0.96 0.49
C ALA A 44 -19.93 -0.19 -0.53
N VAL A 45 -18.87 -1.01 -0.48
CA VAL A 45 -18.73 -2.20 -1.34
C VAL A 45 -19.79 -3.26 -1.03
N GLU A 46 -20.09 -3.50 0.24
CA GLU A 46 -21.16 -4.43 0.65
C GLU A 46 -22.53 -3.96 0.19
N ALA A 47 -22.85 -2.67 0.34
CA ALA A 47 -24.11 -2.10 -0.14
C ALA A 47 -24.25 -2.21 -1.67
N LEU A 48 -23.17 -2.00 -2.43
CA LEU A 48 -23.16 -2.18 -3.89
C LEU A 48 -23.35 -3.66 -4.29
N LYS A 49 -22.78 -4.58 -3.51
CA LYS A 49 -22.95 -6.03 -3.71
C LYS A 49 -24.40 -6.48 -3.47
N GLU A 50 -25.02 -6.02 -2.38
CA GLU A 50 -26.42 -6.31 -2.01
C GLU A 50 -27.41 -5.77 -3.06
N GLN A 51 -27.12 -4.61 -3.65
CA GLN A 51 -27.94 -4.01 -4.71
C GLN A 51 -27.85 -4.75 -6.06
N GLY A 52 -27.02 -5.80 -6.18
CA GLY A 52 -26.91 -6.60 -7.40
C GLY A 52 -26.42 -5.81 -8.61
N ALA A 53 -25.88 -4.61 -8.40
CA ALA A 53 -25.37 -3.75 -9.45
C ALA A 53 -24.19 -4.45 -10.10
N LYS A 54 -24.34 -4.85 -11.37
CA LYS A 54 -23.21 -5.29 -12.18
C LYS A 54 -22.19 -4.15 -12.14
N PRO A 55 -20.96 -4.38 -11.66
CA PRO A 55 -19.93 -3.37 -11.72
C PRO A 55 -19.68 -3.10 -13.21
N GLU A 56 -20.09 -1.93 -13.69
CA GLU A 56 -19.99 -1.56 -15.12
C GLU A 56 -18.55 -1.64 -15.64
N ARG A 57 -17.57 -1.68 -14.73
CA ARG A 57 -16.13 -1.61 -15.00
C ARG A 57 -15.32 -2.57 -14.11
N LEU A 58 -15.74 -3.83 -13.96
CA LEU A 58 -14.98 -4.73 -13.09
C LEU A 58 -13.60 -5.09 -13.70
N TRP A 59 -13.53 -5.29 -15.02
CA TRP A 59 -12.28 -5.62 -15.72
C TRP A 59 -12.42 -5.21 -17.19
N PHE A 60 -11.96 -4.02 -17.56
CA PHE A 60 -11.78 -3.67 -18.97
C PHE A 60 -10.29 -3.46 -19.20
N VAL A 61 -9.78 -4.01 -20.30
CA VAL A 61 -8.40 -3.76 -20.72
C VAL A 61 -8.38 -2.32 -21.23
N GLU A 62 -7.83 -1.41 -20.42
CA GLU A 62 -7.73 0.02 -20.77
C GLU A 62 -6.80 0.23 -21.98
N ARG A 63 -5.78 -0.63 -22.12
CA ARG A 63 -4.82 -0.58 -23.21
C ARG A 63 -4.25 -1.97 -23.48
N GLN A 64 -4.42 -2.48 -24.70
CA GLN A 64 -3.78 -3.69 -25.19
C GLN A 64 -2.88 -3.32 -26.35
N GLU A 65 -1.59 -3.12 -26.08
CA GLU A 65 -0.59 -2.85 -27.11
C GLU A 65 0.35 -4.03 -27.27
N THR A 66 0.47 -4.54 -28.49
CA THR A 66 1.51 -5.47 -28.89
C THR A 66 2.68 -4.69 -29.47
N GLY A 67 3.80 -4.62 -28.74
CA GLY A 67 5.03 -3.95 -29.17
C GLY A 67 5.67 -3.10 -28.06
N THR A 68 6.78 -2.44 -28.37
CA THR A 68 7.41 -1.45 -27.49
C THR A 68 6.92 -0.06 -27.87
N THR A 69 6.12 0.58 -27.02
CA THR A 69 5.62 1.94 -27.28
C THR A 69 6.79 2.91 -27.47
N CYS A 70 6.82 3.60 -28.60
CA CYS A 70 7.79 4.66 -28.87
C CYS A 70 7.55 5.84 -27.92
N VAL A 71 8.61 6.51 -27.45
CA VAL A 71 8.48 7.69 -26.55
C VAL A 71 7.64 8.81 -27.18
N ALA A 72 7.69 8.96 -28.51
CA ALA A 72 6.87 9.94 -29.23
C ALA A 72 5.37 9.61 -29.16
N GLU A 73 5.01 8.33 -29.35
CA GLU A 73 3.62 7.86 -29.24
C GLU A 73 3.10 7.99 -27.80
N TRP A 74 3.94 7.79 -26.78
CA TRP A 74 3.56 8.02 -25.38
C TRP A 74 3.28 9.51 -25.08
N MET A 75 4.01 10.41 -25.74
CA MET A 75 3.90 11.85 -25.56
C MET A 75 2.85 12.50 -26.48
N GLY A 76 2.16 11.72 -27.32
CA GLY A 76 1.07 12.19 -28.19
C GLY A 76 1.51 12.95 -29.44
N PHE A 77 2.74 12.69 -29.93
CA PHE A 77 3.30 13.27 -31.15
C PHE A 77 3.22 12.32 -32.34
#